data_AF-A0A1M2V8Z5-F1
#
_entry.id   AF-A0A1M2V8Z5-F1
#
_cell.length_a   1.000
_cell.length_b   1.000
_cell.length_c   1.000
_cell.angle_alpha   90.00
_cell.angle_beta   90.00
_cell.angle_gamma   90.00
#
_symmetry.space_group_name_H-M   'P 1'
#
loop_
_entity.id
_entity.type
_entity.pdbx_description
1 polymer ?
#
loop_
_entity_poly.entity_id
_entity_poly.type
_entity_poly.pdbx_seq_one_letter_code
_entity_poly.pdbx_strand_id
1 'polypeptide(L)'
;MAHLDTPAIASLRLLCYRSPPAQDGEAQVSDSDSENPFRTLIPAEPSRVLPKFPPEAGPISVSLAFMQGWCIVRVESAALQPPLSVSLQVQFNNHDWTRVVPAALRDISYLFGNSIVTALIVDASSSHILPSIWEDLFTSLPFLQRLELTSNGTCTTMWQGLQRASAWAAQLCCPQLTRVHVQHTPWPEEHYVAPPDERDLEIIADALRERAEYGAKLDELVWAVYTGSLVHHLDYVDTSRAEFLAPLVPFVKRMTYRTWGEADKTETTFT
;
A
#
# COMPACT_ATOMS: atom_id res chain seq x y z
N MET A 1 0.57 19.76 -30.80
CA MET A 1 0.06 18.90 -29.71
C MET A 1 0.34 17.47 -30.12
N ALA A 2 1.36 16.83 -29.52
CA ALA A 2 1.65 15.42 -29.79
C ALA A 2 0.86 14.59 -28.79
N HIS A 3 -0.25 13.99 -29.25
CA HIS A 3 -0.88 12.90 -28.53
C HIS A 3 0.11 11.73 -28.56
N LEU A 4 0.55 11.27 -27.39
CA LEU A 4 1.23 9.98 -27.30
C LEU A 4 0.17 8.92 -27.54
N ASP A 5 0.04 8.47 -28.79
CA ASP A 5 -0.81 7.34 -29.13
C ASP A 5 -0.30 6.11 -28.38
N THR A 6 -1.22 5.52 -27.61
CA THR A 6 -0.96 4.64 -26.50
C THR A 6 -0.52 3.19 -26.81
N PRO A 7 -0.47 2.64 -28.05
CA PRO A 7 -0.15 1.22 -28.18
C PRO A 7 1.36 0.89 -28.18
N ALA A 8 2.27 1.87 -28.12
CA ALA A 8 3.72 1.60 -28.29
C ALA A 8 4.59 1.81 -27.04
N ILE A 9 4.05 2.32 -25.93
CA ILE A 9 4.87 2.56 -24.73
C ILE A 9 4.91 1.28 -23.89
N ALA A 10 5.92 0.44 -24.16
CA ALA A 10 6.22 -0.74 -23.33
C ALA A 10 6.82 -0.38 -21.95
N SER A 11 7.37 0.85 -21.82
CA SER A 11 7.86 1.42 -20.56
C SER A 11 8.04 2.93 -20.71
N LEU A 12 7.35 3.74 -19.92
CA LEU A 12 7.67 5.16 -19.71
C LEU A 12 8.39 5.28 -18.38
N ARG A 13 9.62 5.81 -18.38
CA ARG A 13 10.37 6.18 -17.17
C ARG A 13 10.45 7.70 -17.09
N LEU A 14 9.79 8.29 -16.11
CA LEU A 14 9.92 9.71 -15.81
C LEU A 14 10.94 9.88 -14.70
N LEU A 15 12.10 10.44 -15.02
CA LEU A 15 13.12 10.81 -14.02
C LEU A 15 12.85 12.24 -13.54
N CYS A 16 12.25 12.37 -12.35
CA CYS A 16 12.13 13.67 -11.70
C CYS A 16 13.35 13.87 -10.79
N TYR A 17 14.31 14.67 -11.25
CA TYR A 17 15.44 15.12 -10.42
C TYR A 17 15.07 16.43 -9.74
N ARG A 18 14.92 16.44 -8.41
CA ARG A 18 14.88 17.68 -7.64
C ARG A 18 16.26 17.94 -7.06
N SER A 19 16.98 18.90 -7.61
CA SER A 19 18.21 19.42 -7.01
C SER A 19 17.89 19.99 -5.63
N PRO A 20 18.74 19.80 -4.61
CA PRO A 20 18.64 20.56 -3.38
C PRO A 20 18.62 22.06 -3.72
N PRO A 21 17.85 22.91 -3.01
CA PRO A 21 18.02 24.34 -3.16
C PRO A 21 19.49 24.66 -2.87
N ALA A 22 20.13 25.42 -3.76
CA ALA A 22 21.49 25.88 -3.55
C ALA A 22 21.53 26.58 -2.18
N GLN A 23 22.44 26.15 -1.32
CA GLN A 23 22.75 26.86 -0.08
C GLN A 23 23.51 28.16 -0.43
N ASP A 24 22.85 29.08 -1.13
CA ASP A 24 23.31 30.45 -1.26
C ASP A 24 22.55 31.30 -0.25
N GLY A 25 23.32 32.05 0.54
CA GLY A 25 22.95 32.51 1.88
C GLY A 25 21.74 33.45 1.98
N GLU A 26 21.18 33.45 3.19
CA GLU A 26 20.47 34.57 3.82
C GLU A 26 19.39 35.28 2.99
N ALA A 27 18.62 34.51 2.22
CA ALA A 27 17.22 34.78 1.86
C ALA A 27 16.27 34.70 3.07
N GLN A 28 16.01 35.77 3.83
CA GLN A 28 14.82 35.83 4.71
C GLN A 28 13.56 35.71 3.82
N VAL A 29 13.04 34.50 3.66
CA VAL A 29 11.78 34.24 2.98
C VAL A 29 10.66 34.39 4.00
N SER A 30 9.79 35.36 3.70
CA SER A 30 8.54 35.67 4.38
C SER A 30 7.69 34.41 4.66
N ASP A 31 7.23 34.32 5.90
CA ASP A 31 6.58 33.17 6.54
C ASP A 31 5.10 32.99 6.12
N SER A 32 4.77 33.16 4.83
CA SER A 32 3.37 33.14 4.39
C SER A 32 3.05 32.28 3.16
N ASP A 33 4.01 31.58 2.56
CA ASP A 33 3.77 30.60 1.48
C ASP A 33 4.93 29.59 1.38
N SER A 34 5.41 29.07 2.52
CA SER A 34 6.39 27.97 2.54
C SER A 34 5.68 26.65 2.19
N GLU A 35 5.29 26.52 0.92
CA GLU A 35 4.81 25.28 0.34
C GLU A 35 5.79 24.14 0.66
N ASN A 36 5.26 23.05 1.21
CA ASN A 36 6.02 21.85 1.57
C ASN A 36 6.93 21.43 0.39
N PRO A 37 8.27 21.45 0.51
CA PRO A 37 9.18 21.13 -0.60
C PRO A 37 9.13 19.64 -1.03
N PHE A 38 8.35 18.83 -0.34
CA PHE A 38 8.03 17.45 -0.66
C PHE A 38 6.50 17.35 -0.73
N ARG A 39 5.87 16.95 -1.83
CA ARG A 39 4.53 16.34 -1.70
C ARG A 39 3.89 15.62 -2.89
N THR A 40 4.48 15.55 -4.08
CA THR A 40 3.87 14.78 -5.18
C THR A 40 4.94 14.12 -6.08
N LEU A 41 4.76 12.83 -6.38
CA LEU A 41 5.28 12.13 -7.56
C LEU A 41 4.72 12.73 -8.85
N ILE A 42 3.53 13.32 -8.77
CA ILE A 42 2.85 13.95 -9.88
C ILE A 42 3.48 15.30 -10.22
N PRO A 43 3.90 15.54 -11.48
CA PRO A 43 4.26 16.88 -11.94
C PRO A 43 3.02 17.79 -11.89
N ALA A 44 3.20 19.11 -11.71
CA ALA A 44 2.09 20.07 -11.55
C ALA A 44 0.98 19.97 -12.63
N GLU A 45 1.34 19.51 -13.84
CA GLU A 45 0.40 19.22 -14.92
C GLU A 45 0.48 17.74 -15.33
N PRO A 46 -0.11 16.80 -14.55
CA PRO A 46 -0.01 15.36 -14.78
C PRO A 46 -0.47 14.96 -16.18
N SER A 47 -1.53 15.58 -16.68
CA SER A 47 -2.11 15.30 -17.99
C SER A 47 -1.19 15.60 -19.17
N ARG A 48 -0.10 16.35 -18.96
CA ARG A 48 0.90 16.64 -20.01
C ARG A 48 2.04 15.63 -20.05
N VAL A 49 2.28 14.92 -18.96
CA VAL A 49 3.49 14.09 -18.78
C VAL A 49 3.13 12.62 -18.58
N LEU A 50 1.97 12.34 -17.99
CA LEU A 50 1.51 11.01 -17.70
C LEU A 50 0.58 10.50 -18.80
N PRO A 51 0.78 9.26 -19.28
CA PRO A 51 -0.11 8.67 -20.25
C PRO A 51 -1.48 8.50 -19.60
N LYS A 52 -2.54 8.87 -20.33
CA LYS A 52 -3.89 8.50 -19.94
C LYS A 52 -4.04 7.00 -20.18
N PHE A 53 -4.48 6.27 -19.17
CA PHE A 53 -4.81 4.86 -19.33
C PHE A 53 -6.09 4.78 -20.17
N PRO A 54 -6.05 4.14 -21.35
CA PRO A 54 -7.24 4.00 -22.17
C PRO A 54 -8.26 3.17 -21.38
N PRO A 55 -9.57 3.41 -21.52
CA PRO A 55 -10.59 2.57 -20.88
C PRO A 55 -10.45 1.08 -21.24
N GLU A 56 -9.91 0.82 -22.43
CA GLU A 56 -9.59 -0.50 -22.99
C GLU A 56 -8.42 -1.19 -22.29
N ALA A 57 -7.62 -0.48 -21.49
CA ALA A 57 -6.58 -1.09 -20.66
C ALA A 57 -7.16 -2.03 -19.60
N GLY A 58 -8.48 -2.02 -19.38
CA GLY A 58 -9.15 -3.00 -18.53
C GLY A 58 -8.68 -2.95 -17.07
N PRO A 59 -8.80 -4.06 -16.33
CA PRO A 59 -8.28 -4.18 -14.99
C PRO A 59 -6.77 -3.93 -14.93
N ILE A 60 -6.34 -3.03 -14.04
CA ILE A 60 -4.92 -2.69 -13.86
C ILE A 60 -4.44 -3.07 -12.46
N SER A 61 -3.16 -3.45 -12.40
CA SER A 61 -2.41 -3.64 -11.17
C SER A 61 -1.50 -2.43 -10.96
N VAL A 62 -1.54 -1.84 -9.77
CA VAL A 62 -0.67 -0.74 -9.37
C VAL A 62 0.28 -1.24 -8.28
N SER A 63 1.58 -1.02 -8.45
CA SER A 63 2.57 -1.28 -7.41
C SER A 63 3.34 -0.01 -7.08
N LEU A 64 3.58 0.20 -5.79
CA LEU A 64 4.40 1.24 -5.22
C LEU A 64 5.55 0.56 -4.49
N ALA A 65 6.78 0.74 -4.97
CA ALA A 65 7.97 0.15 -4.39
C ALA A 65 9.03 1.20 -4.10
N PHE A 66 9.80 1.00 -3.03
CA PHE A 66 10.91 1.88 -2.66
C PHE A 66 12.22 1.12 -2.64
N MET A 67 13.19 1.58 -3.44
CA MET A 67 14.48 0.92 -3.56
C MET A 67 15.59 1.94 -3.78
N GLN A 68 16.61 1.93 -2.91
CA GLN A 68 17.86 2.70 -3.11
C GLN A 68 17.66 4.20 -3.43
N GLY A 69 16.77 4.89 -2.72
CA GLY A 69 16.50 6.32 -2.97
C GLY A 69 15.38 6.58 -3.98
N TRP A 70 14.82 5.55 -4.62
CA TRP A 70 13.79 5.66 -5.63
C TRP A 70 12.41 5.32 -5.10
N CYS A 71 11.43 6.14 -5.43
CA CYS A 71 10.02 5.79 -5.38
C CYS A 71 9.58 5.35 -6.78
N ILE A 72 9.14 4.10 -6.89
CA ILE A 72 8.76 3.47 -8.15
C ILE A 72 7.27 3.15 -8.10
N VAL A 73 6.49 3.79 -8.97
CA VAL A 73 5.09 3.41 -9.23
C VAL A 73 5.04 2.66 -10.54
N ARG A 74 4.64 1.39 -10.52
CA ARG A 74 4.38 0.61 -11.74
C ARG A 74 2.90 0.35 -11.92
N VAL A 75 2.46 0.42 -13.16
CA VAL A 75 1.08 0.12 -13.57
C VAL A 75 1.15 -0.91 -14.66
N GLU A 76 0.44 -2.01 -14.48
CA GLU A 76 0.47 -3.14 -15.39
C GLU A 76 -0.95 -3.53 -15.79
N SER A 77 -1.13 -3.83 -17.07
CA SER A 77 -2.34 -4.46 -17.60
C SER A 77 -2.00 -5.58 -18.56
N ALA A 78 -2.56 -6.75 -18.30
CA ALA A 78 -2.51 -7.91 -19.19
C ALA A 78 -3.69 -7.95 -20.18
N ALA A 79 -4.63 -7.00 -20.12
CA ALA A 79 -5.82 -6.99 -20.98
C ALA A 79 -5.50 -6.62 -22.44
N LEU A 80 -4.38 -5.92 -22.66
CA LEU A 80 -3.91 -5.51 -23.97
C LEU A 80 -2.89 -6.51 -24.54
N GLN A 81 -2.80 -6.58 -25.87
CA GLN A 81 -1.73 -7.28 -26.58
C GLN A 81 -0.98 -6.29 -27.48
N PRO A 82 0.28 -5.93 -27.17
CA PRO A 82 1.09 -6.40 -26.03
C PRO A 82 0.59 -5.86 -24.66
N PRO A 83 0.95 -6.52 -23.54
CA PRO A 83 0.64 -6.03 -22.20
C PRO A 83 1.18 -4.62 -21.97
N LEU A 84 0.40 -3.78 -21.29
CA LEU A 84 0.81 -2.43 -20.91
C LEU A 84 1.62 -2.49 -19.61
N SER A 85 2.78 -1.84 -19.61
CA SER A 85 3.58 -1.61 -18.40
C SER A 85 4.11 -0.17 -18.38
N VAL A 86 3.74 0.59 -17.36
CA VAL A 86 4.18 1.98 -17.15
C VAL A 86 4.93 2.04 -15.83
N SER A 87 6.10 2.69 -15.78
CA SER A 87 6.92 2.75 -14.56
C SER A 87 7.41 4.17 -14.28
N LEU A 88 6.73 4.86 -13.37
CA LEU A 88 7.13 6.17 -12.90
C LEU A 88 8.19 6.01 -11.81
N GLN A 89 9.32 6.73 -11.91
CA GLN A 89 10.47 6.54 -11.02
C GLN A 89 11.01 7.90 -10.56
N VAL A 90 10.71 8.27 -9.33
CA VAL A 90 11.17 9.55 -8.76
C VAL A 90 12.32 9.28 -7.80
N GLN A 91 13.44 9.97 -8.02
CA GLN A 91 14.59 9.91 -7.13
C GLN A 91 14.43 10.95 -6.01
N PHE A 92 14.52 10.52 -4.77
CA PHE A 92 14.52 11.39 -3.61
C PHE A 92 15.94 11.45 -3.02
N ASN A 93 16.47 12.66 -2.88
CA ASN A 93 17.79 12.89 -2.27
C ASN A 93 17.78 12.68 -0.75
N ASN A 94 16.60 12.70 -0.13
CA ASN A 94 16.43 12.48 1.30
C ASN A 94 15.66 11.18 1.54
N HIS A 95 16.13 10.38 2.49
CA HIS A 95 15.53 9.09 2.87
C HIS A 95 14.35 9.27 3.85
N ASP A 96 13.67 10.43 3.83
CA ASP A 96 12.51 10.69 4.70
C ASP A 96 11.24 10.03 4.13
N TRP A 97 11.19 8.71 4.26
CA TRP A 97 10.14 7.85 3.74
C TRP A 97 8.78 8.12 4.37
N THR A 98 8.76 8.66 5.60
CA THR A 98 7.55 8.97 6.35
C THR A 98 6.65 9.97 5.61
N ARG A 99 7.22 10.81 4.73
CA ARG A 99 6.49 11.80 3.94
C ARG A 99 6.25 11.37 2.49
N VAL A 100 7.19 10.63 1.92
CA VAL A 100 7.13 10.24 0.49
C VAL A 100 6.06 9.20 0.24
N VAL A 101 5.94 8.17 1.09
CA VAL A 101 4.93 7.10 0.90
C VAL A 101 3.50 7.66 0.98
N PRO A 102 3.13 8.46 1.99
CA PRO A 102 1.84 9.16 2.03
C PRO A 102 1.53 9.99 0.78
N ALA A 103 2.50 10.75 0.29
CA ALA A 103 2.36 11.55 -0.92
C ALA A 103 2.11 10.68 -2.15
N ALA A 104 2.87 9.60 -2.30
CA ALA A 104 2.73 8.64 -3.40
C ALA A 104 1.34 7.98 -3.43
N LEU A 105 0.78 7.63 -2.28
CA LEU A 105 -0.56 7.04 -2.21
C LEU A 105 -1.68 8.02 -2.57
N ARG A 106 -1.55 9.30 -2.15
CA ARG A 106 -2.48 10.35 -2.61
C ARG A 106 -2.42 10.53 -4.11
N ASP A 107 -1.22 10.50 -4.66
CA ASP A 107 -1.01 10.60 -6.10
C ASP A 107 -1.60 9.41 -6.86
N ILE A 108 -1.45 8.19 -6.34
CA ILE A 108 -2.11 6.99 -6.88
C ILE A 108 -3.64 7.21 -6.89
N SER A 109 -4.20 7.69 -5.79
CA SER A 109 -5.64 7.97 -5.67
C SER A 109 -6.11 8.95 -6.76
N TYR A 110 -5.33 10.01 -7.00
CA TYR A 110 -5.63 11.01 -8.02
C TYR A 110 -5.47 10.49 -9.45
N LEU A 111 -4.40 9.75 -9.74
CA LEU A 111 -4.09 9.28 -11.09
C LEU A 111 -5.01 8.16 -11.56
N PHE A 112 -5.35 7.25 -10.63
CA PHE A 112 -6.05 6.02 -10.97
C PHE A 112 -7.49 5.98 -10.47
N GLY A 113 -8.00 7.07 -9.86
CA GLY A 113 -9.37 7.12 -9.34
C GLY A 113 -10.47 6.89 -10.40
N ASN A 114 -10.16 7.09 -11.68
CA ASN A 114 -11.06 6.81 -12.80
C ASN A 114 -10.73 5.50 -13.54
N SER A 115 -9.80 4.70 -13.03
CA SER A 115 -9.35 3.43 -13.62
C SER A 115 -9.87 2.23 -12.83
N ILE A 116 -9.98 1.08 -13.48
CA ILE A 116 -10.39 -0.17 -12.83
C ILE A 116 -9.14 -0.80 -12.19
N VAL A 117 -8.68 -0.23 -11.06
CA VAL A 117 -7.58 -0.82 -10.29
C VAL A 117 -8.10 -2.03 -9.51
N THR A 118 -7.60 -3.22 -9.82
CA THR A 118 -8.00 -4.46 -9.13
C THR A 118 -6.95 -4.96 -8.16
N ALA A 119 -5.69 -4.54 -8.31
CA ALA A 119 -4.62 -4.88 -7.39
C ALA A 119 -3.80 -3.65 -7.01
N LEU A 120 -3.51 -3.52 -5.71
CA LEU A 120 -2.57 -2.55 -5.18
C LEU A 120 -1.51 -3.26 -4.36
N ILE A 121 -0.24 -3.08 -4.72
CA ILE A 121 0.91 -3.56 -3.96
C ILE A 121 1.67 -2.35 -3.41
N VAL A 122 1.87 -2.29 -2.09
CA VAL A 122 2.66 -1.25 -1.43
C VAL A 122 3.87 -1.91 -0.77
N ASP A 123 4.96 -2.00 -1.51
CA ASP A 123 6.26 -2.46 -1.03
C ASP A 123 7.06 -1.30 -0.42
N ALA A 124 6.53 -0.81 0.70
CA ALA A 124 7.04 0.34 1.45
C ALA A 124 6.65 0.21 2.92
N SER A 125 7.41 0.80 3.84
CA SER A 125 6.92 0.94 5.22
C SER A 125 5.58 1.69 5.24
N SER A 126 4.56 1.03 5.78
CA SER A 126 3.19 1.57 5.85
C SER A 126 2.81 2.08 7.25
N SER A 127 3.66 1.91 8.26
CA SER A 127 3.38 2.31 9.66
C SER A 127 3.15 3.80 9.86
N HIS A 128 3.74 4.64 9.02
CA HIS A 128 3.61 6.10 9.10
C HIS A 128 2.41 6.66 8.32
N ILE A 129 1.64 5.82 7.62
CA ILE A 129 0.51 6.27 6.82
C ILE A 129 -0.70 6.45 7.74
N LEU A 130 -1.24 7.67 7.75
CA LEU A 130 -2.42 8.02 8.53
C LEU A 130 -3.69 7.34 7.98
N PRO A 131 -4.67 7.02 8.83
CA PRO A 131 -5.93 6.41 8.38
C PRO A 131 -6.66 7.21 7.31
N SER A 132 -6.59 8.55 7.34
CA SER A 132 -7.26 9.40 6.35
C SER A 132 -6.70 9.22 4.93
N ILE A 133 -5.43 8.85 4.80
CA ILE A 133 -4.80 8.63 3.48
C ILE A 133 -5.26 7.28 2.93
N TRP A 134 -5.39 6.27 3.80
CA TRP A 134 -5.99 5.00 3.43
C TRP A 134 -7.46 5.15 3.05
N GLU A 135 -8.21 5.96 3.80
CA GLU A 135 -9.61 6.31 3.51
C GLU A 135 -9.77 6.93 2.12
N ASP A 136 -8.98 7.97 1.80
CA ASP A 136 -8.97 8.60 0.47
C ASP A 136 -8.66 7.57 -0.63
N LEU A 137 -7.66 6.72 -0.39
CA LEU A 137 -7.22 5.69 -1.32
C LEU A 137 -8.31 4.65 -1.58
N PHE A 138 -8.92 4.07 -0.56
CA PHE A 138 -9.99 3.08 -0.73
C PHE A 138 -11.20 3.69 -1.45
N THR A 139 -11.56 4.92 -1.09
CA THR A 139 -12.66 5.65 -1.76
C THR A 139 -12.37 5.86 -3.26
N SER A 140 -11.11 6.11 -3.62
CA SER A 140 -10.69 6.27 -5.02
C SER A 140 -10.59 4.96 -5.80
N LEU A 141 -10.49 3.80 -5.14
CA LEU A 141 -10.27 2.49 -5.76
C LEU A 141 -11.44 1.52 -5.51
N PRO A 142 -12.65 1.81 -6.02
CA PRO A 142 -13.85 1.02 -5.69
C PRO A 142 -13.81 -0.42 -6.24
N PHE A 143 -12.99 -0.70 -7.25
CA PHE A 143 -12.83 -2.01 -7.88
C PHE A 143 -11.69 -2.85 -7.30
N LEU A 144 -11.04 -2.39 -6.22
CA LEU A 144 -9.91 -3.08 -5.62
C LEU A 144 -10.31 -4.49 -5.16
N GLN A 145 -9.57 -5.50 -5.61
CA GLN A 145 -9.79 -6.92 -5.29
C GLN A 145 -8.68 -7.49 -4.42
N ARG A 146 -7.44 -7.03 -4.64
CA ARG A 146 -6.24 -7.49 -3.94
C ARG A 146 -5.44 -6.31 -3.39
N LEU A 147 -5.09 -6.39 -2.11
CA LEU A 147 -4.17 -5.47 -1.45
C LEU A 147 -2.98 -6.25 -0.90
N GLU A 148 -1.77 -5.83 -1.25
CA GLU A 148 -0.53 -6.39 -0.70
C GLU A 148 0.27 -5.26 -0.06
N LEU A 149 0.72 -5.45 1.18
CA LEU A 149 1.43 -4.44 1.95
C LEU A 149 2.69 -5.06 2.54
N THR A 150 3.84 -4.46 2.28
CA THR A 150 4.99 -4.60 3.18
C THR A 150 4.80 -3.63 4.34
N SER A 151 5.11 -4.04 5.57
CA SER A 151 4.96 -3.19 6.74
C SER A 151 5.98 -3.54 7.80
N ASN A 152 6.35 -2.55 8.59
CA ASN A 152 7.12 -2.69 9.82
C ASN A 152 6.22 -2.50 11.05
N GLY A 153 4.89 -2.55 10.90
CA GLY A 153 3.93 -2.42 11.99
C GLY A 153 2.69 -3.28 11.78
N THR A 154 1.66 -3.04 12.61
CA THR A 154 0.41 -3.82 12.67
C THR A 154 -0.63 -3.41 11.63
N CYS A 155 -0.32 -2.47 10.74
CA CYS A 155 -1.21 -1.99 9.66
C CYS A 155 -2.60 -1.52 10.13
N THR A 156 -2.81 -1.22 11.41
CA THR A 156 -4.12 -0.85 11.94
C THR A 156 -4.67 0.43 11.33
N THR A 157 -3.80 1.36 10.94
CA THR A 157 -4.22 2.58 10.24
C THR A 157 -4.86 2.29 8.88
N MET A 158 -4.44 1.21 8.20
CA MET A 158 -5.06 0.78 6.95
C MET A 158 -6.48 0.26 7.18
N TRP A 159 -6.67 -0.60 8.19
CA TRP A 159 -7.99 -1.13 8.55
C TRP A 159 -8.94 -0.03 9.02
N GLN A 160 -8.45 0.92 9.82
CA GLN A 160 -9.20 2.12 10.20
C GLN A 160 -9.59 2.96 8.98
N GLY A 161 -8.68 3.13 8.02
CA GLY A 161 -8.98 3.84 6.78
C GLY A 161 -10.07 3.15 5.96
N LEU A 162 -10.05 1.82 5.88
CA LEU A 162 -11.08 1.04 5.18
C LEU A 162 -12.47 1.17 5.83
N GLN A 163 -12.52 1.13 7.16
CA GLN A 163 -13.73 1.36 7.93
C GLN A 163 -14.26 2.79 7.73
N ARG A 164 -13.39 3.80 7.83
CA ARG A 164 -13.79 5.20 7.60
C ARG A 164 -14.33 5.41 6.18
N ALA A 165 -13.68 4.86 5.16
CA ALA A 165 -14.14 4.94 3.78
C ALA A 165 -15.54 4.33 3.59
N SER A 166 -15.86 3.28 4.35
CA SER A 166 -17.19 2.65 4.32
C SER A 166 -18.23 3.44 5.12
N ALA A 167 -17.85 4.08 6.23
CA ALA A 167 -18.77 4.82 7.10
C ALA A 167 -19.43 6.04 6.43
N TRP A 168 -18.73 6.71 5.51
CA TRP A 168 -19.25 7.90 4.81
C TRP A 168 -20.00 7.58 3.53
N ALA A 169 -19.96 6.33 3.07
CA ALA A 169 -20.55 5.91 1.82
C ALA A 169 -21.93 5.27 2.05
N ALA A 170 -22.83 5.44 1.09
CA ALA A 170 -24.13 4.74 1.11
C ALA A 170 -23.98 3.22 0.90
N GLN A 171 -22.79 2.76 0.50
CA GLN A 171 -22.44 1.37 0.23
C GLN A 171 -21.04 1.09 0.78
N LEU A 172 -20.78 -0.18 1.13
CA LEU A 172 -19.47 -0.62 1.59
C LEU A 172 -18.37 -0.24 0.59
N CYS A 173 -17.26 0.32 1.09
CA CYS A 173 -16.12 0.65 0.26
C CYS A 173 -15.37 -0.62 -0.19
N CYS A 174 -14.83 -0.61 -1.42
CA CYS A 174 -14.13 -1.73 -2.03
C CYS A 174 -14.86 -3.07 -1.83
N PRO A 175 -16.11 -3.23 -2.28
CA PRO A 175 -16.91 -4.44 -2.03
C PRO A 175 -16.32 -5.69 -2.68
N GLN A 176 -15.44 -5.51 -3.67
CA GLN A 176 -14.74 -6.61 -4.36
C GLN A 176 -13.40 -7.00 -3.71
N LEU A 177 -12.97 -6.30 -2.65
CA LEU A 177 -11.73 -6.63 -1.95
C LEU A 177 -11.91 -7.99 -1.28
N THR A 178 -11.22 -8.99 -1.83
CA THR A 178 -11.30 -10.39 -1.41
C THR A 178 -10.00 -10.89 -0.83
N ARG A 179 -8.86 -10.24 -1.14
CA ARG A 179 -7.53 -10.67 -0.68
C ARG A 179 -6.76 -9.51 -0.07
N VAL A 180 -6.28 -9.71 1.15
CA VAL A 180 -5.35 -8.78 1.81
C VAL A 180 -4.13 -9.58 2.28
N HIS A 181 -2.95 -9.22 1.81
CA HIS A 181 -1.69 -9.85 2.21
C HIS A 181 -0.83 -8.80 2.91
N VAL A 182 -0.47 -9.05 4.16
CA VAL A 182 0.41 -8.19 4.96
C VAL A 182 1.71 -8.93 5.21
N GLN A 183 2.81 -8.37 4.72
CA GLN A 183 4.17 -8.85 4.91
C GLN A 183 4.88 -7.95 5.92
N HIS A 184 5.01 -8.43 7.14
CA HIS A 184 5.73 -7.76 8.20
C HIS A 184 7.25 -8.00 8.09
N THR A 185 8.00 -6.91 7.99
CA THR A 185 9.46 -6.85 7.98
C THR A 185 9.91 -5.99 9.18
N PRO A 186 10.39 -6.61 10.28
CA PRO A 186 10.86 -5.84 11.44
C PRO A 186 12.11 -5.03 11.06
N TRP A 187 12.29 -3.87 11.69
CA TRP A 187 13.56 -3.16 11.57
C TRP A 187 14.67 -3.95 12.27
N PRO A 188 15.95 -3.77 11.86
CA PRO A 188 17.09 -4.41 12.52
C PRO A 188 17.16 -4.14 14.04
N GLU A 189 16.60 -3.02 14.49
CA GLU A 189 16.59 -2.58 15.89
C GLU A 189 15.29 -2.96 16.63
N GLU A 190 14.25 -3.38 15.90
CA GLU A 190 12.97 -3.79 16.48
C GLU A 190 13.03 -5.28 16.84
N HIS A 191 13.15 -5.54 18.14
CA HIS A 191 13.07 -6.89 18.70
C HIS A 191 11.62 -7.45 18.76
N TYR A 192 10.64 -6.74 18.19
CA TYR A 192 9.24 -7.10 18.29
C TYR A 192 8.81 -7.98 17.12
N VAL A 193 8.92 -9.29 17.31
CA VAL A 193 8.18 -10.31 16.54
C VAL A 193 6.79 -10.53 17.15
N ALA A 194 6.32 -9.61 17.99
CA ALA A 194 5.10 -9.79 18.76
C ALA A 194 3.88 -9.63 17.83
N PRO A 195 2.90 -10.56 17.88
CA PRO A 195 1.62 -10.34 17.22
C PRO A 195 1.01 -9.00 17.70
N PRO A 196 0.18 -8.35 16.87
CA PRO A 196 -0.59 -7.18 17.27
C PRO A 196 -1.24 -7.38 18.64
N ASP A 197 -1.27 -6.33 19.46
CA ASP A 197 -1.92 -6.41 20.77
C ASP A 197 -3.44 -6.58 20.63
N GLU A 198 -4.13 -6.85 21.74
CA GLU A 198 -5.59 -7.06 21.74
C GLU A 198 -6.35 -5.89 21.11
N ARG A 199 -5.86 -4.66 21.29
CA ARG A 199 -6.48 -3.45 20.74
C ARG A 199 -6.33 -3.36 19.23
N ASP A 200 -5.14 -3.68 18.72
CA ASP A 200 -4.90 -3.74 17.29
C ASP A 200 -5.75 -4.83 16.63
N LEU A 201 -5.90 -5.97 17.30
CA LEU A 201 -6.80 -7.05 16.88
C LEU A 201 -8.26 -6.63 16.81
N GLU A 202 -8.75 -5.91 17.83
CA GLU A 202 -10.12 -5.37 17.83
C GLU A 202 -10.37 -4.47 16.62
N ILE A 203 -9.42 -3.59 16.28
CA ILE A 203 -9.51 -2.71 15.10
C ILE A 203 -9.64 -3.52 13.80
N ILE A 204 -8.82 -4.56 13.65
CA ILE A 204 -8.86 -5.43 12.46
C ILE A 204 -10.19 -6.20 12.43
N ALA A 205 -10.57 -6.79 13.56
CA ALA A 205 -11.80 -7.57 13.70
C ALA A 205 -13.04 -6.74 13.40
N ASP A 206 -13.11 -5.48 13.86
CA ASP A 206 -14.23 -4.58 13.62
C ASP A 206 -14.37 -4.25 12.14
N ALA A 207 -13.27 -3.91 11.46
CA ALA A 207 -13.29 -3.65 10.01
C ALA A 207 -13.72 -4.89 9.21
N LEU A 208 -13.26 -6.08 9.58
CA LEU A 208 -13.65 -7.33 8.92
C LEU A 208 -15.10 -7.73 9.24
N ARG A 209 -15.57 -7.50 10.47
CA ARG A 209 -16.94 -7.76 10.90
C ARG A 209 -17.92 -6.90 10.12
N GLU A 210 -17.66 -5.59 10.02
CA GLU A 210 -18.46 -4.67 9.23
C GLU A 210 -18.59 -5.18 7.79
N ARG A 211 -17.48 -5.51 7.12
CA ARG A 211 -17.52 -6.09 5.77
C ARG A 211 -18.33 -7.38 5.69
N ALA A 212 -18.19 -8.26 6.69
CA ALA A 212 -18.92 -9.51 6.76
C ALA A 212 -20.43 -9.31 6.88
N GLU A 213 -20.88 -8.32 7.66
CA GLU A 213 -22.29 -7.94 7.81
C GLU A 213 -22.90 -7.44 6.50
N TYR A 214 -22.10 -6.77 5.66
CA TYR A 214 -22.47 -6.37 4.30
C TYR A 214 -22.32 -7.49 3.25
N GLY A 215 -21.98 -8.73 3.66
CA GLY A 215 -21.81 -9.87 2.75
C GLY A 215 -20.51 -9.88 1.94
N ALA A 216 -19.54 -9.04 2.29
CA ALA A 216 -18.26 -8.86 1.59
C ALA A 216 -17.06 -9.38 2.40
N LYS A 217 -17.20 -10.60 2.94
CA LYS A 217 -16.09 -11.29 3.63
C LYS A 217 -14.87 -11.41 2.73
N LEU A 218 -13.68 -11.29 3.32
CA LEU A 218 -12.45 -11.62 2.60
C LEU A 218 -12.42 -13.12 2.29
N ASP A 219 -12.02 -13.46 1.08
CA ASP A 219 -11.69 -14.84 0.72
C ASP A 219 -10.39 -15.27 1.37
N GLU A 220 -9.43 -14.35 1.49
CA GLU A 220 -8.11 -14.63 2.03
C GLU A 220 -7.51 -13.43 2.77
N LEU A 221 -7.01 -13.67 3.97
CA LEU A 221 -6.11 -12.76 4.68
C LEU A 221 -4.81 -13.52 5.00
N VAL A 222 -3.69 -13.02 4.49
CA VAL A 222 -2.35 -13.58 4.75
C VAL A 222 -1.58 -12.61 5.64
N TRP A 223 -1.09 -13.12 6.76
CA TRP A 223 -0.20 -12.41 7.68
C TRP A 223 1.17 -13.08 7.68
N ALA A 224 2.11 -12.52 6.92
CA ALA A 224 3.46 -13.05 6.81
C ALA A 224 4.42 -12.25 7.69
N VAL A 225 5.21 -12.90 8.54
CA VAL A 225 6.17 -12.24 9.44
C VAL A 225 7.57 -12.74 9.17
N TYR A 226 8.50 -11.81 8.91
CA TYR A 226 9.92 -12.15 8.75
C TYR A 226 10.55 -12.47 10.12
N THR A 227 11.07 -13.69 10.25
CA THR A 227 11.79 -14.16 11.43
C THR A 227 13.27 -14.23 11.09
N GLY A 228 14.03 -13.16 11.38
CA GLY A 228 15.48 -13.16 11.18
C GLY A 228 16.24 -14.12 12.11
N SER A 229 17.54 -13.91 12.31
CA SER A 229 18.42 -14.69 13.20
C SER A 229 18.06 -14.63 14.71
N LEU A 230 16.86 -14.16 15.07
CA LEU A 230 16.33 -14.18 16.43
C LEU A 230 15.88 -15.61 16.79
N VAL A 231 16.87 -16.50 16.93
CA VAL A 231 16.79 -17.94 17.24
C VAL A 231 16.28 -18.22 18.67
N HIS A 232 15.97 -17.21 19.48
CA HIS A 232 15.75 -17.39 20.93
C HIS A 232 14.30 -17.42 21.41
N HIS A 233 13.29 -17.36 20.54
CA HIS A 233 11.88 -17.38 20.98
C HIS A 233 10.99 -18.43 20.30
N LEU A 234 11.56 -19.45 19.64
CA LEU A 234 10.82 -20.45 18.85
C LEU A 234 9.74 -21.22 19.63
N ASP A 235 9.85 -21.36 20.96
CA ASP A 235 8.84 -22.07 21.78
C ASP A 235 7.60 -21.21 22.11
N TYR A 236 7.62 -19.90 21.85
CA TYR A 236 6.52 -18.97 22.15
C TYR A 236 5.53 -18.78 20.98
N VAL A 237 5.73 -19.52 19.89
CA VAL A 237 5.36 -19.05 18.56
C VAL A 237 4.04 -19.64 18.04
N ASP A 238 3.63 -20.85 18.40
CA ASP A 238 2.42 -21.44 17.80
C ASP A 238 1.12 -21.13 18.57
N THR A 239 1.15 -21.11 19.90
CA THR A 239 -0.04 -20.78 20.71
C THR A 239 -0.45 -19.31 20.53
N SER A 240 0.53 -18.39 20.52
CA SER A 240 0.30 -16.96 20.30
C SER A 240 -0.20 -16.64 18.90
N ARG A 241 0.20 -17.41 17.87
CA ARG A 241 -0.34 -17.31 16.49
C ARG A 241 -1.80 -17.72 16.43
N ALA A 242 -2.15 -18.87 17.02
CA ALA A 242 -3.52 -19.36 17.01
C ALA A 242 -4.46 -18.42 17.79
N GLU A 243 -4.00 -17.91 18.94
CA GLU A 243 -4.71 -16.91 19.73
C GLU A 243 -4.86 -15.58 18.99
N PHE A 244 -3.84 -15.12 18.26
CA PHE A 244 -3.91 -13.94 17.40
C PHE A 244 -4.95 -14.10 16.28
N LEU A 245 -4.99 -15.27 15.63
CA LEU A 245 -5.86 -15.47 14.48
C LEU A 245 -7.31 -15.77 14.84
N ALA A 246 -7.57 -16.42 15.98
CA ALA A 246 -8.90 -16.88 16.35
C ALA A 246 -10.00 -15.80 16.30
N PRO A 247 -9.78 -14.55 16.75
CA PRO A 247 -10.79 -13.49 16.66
C PRO A 247 -11.16 -13.09 15.23
N LEU A 248 -10.26 -13.30 14.25
CA LEU A 248 -10.44 -12.86 12.87
C LEU A 248 -11.10 -13.93 11.99
N VAL A 249 -10.92 -15.21 12.33
CA VAL A 249 -11.43 -16.37 11.58
C VAL A 249 -12.92 -16.26 11.21
N PRO A 250 -13.84 -15.81 12.09
CA PRO A 250 -15.26 -15.72 11.72
C PRO A 250 -15.56 -14.81 10.52
N PHE A 251 -14.66 -13.88 10.20
CA PHE A 251 -14.87 -12.81 9.22
C PHE A 251 -14.11 -13.03 7.90
N VAL A 252 -13.29 -14.08 7.80
CA VAL A 252 -12.45 -14.40 6.63
C VAL A 252 -12.64 -15.86 6.26
N LYS A 253 -12.71 -16.20 4.97
CA LYS A 253 -12.87 -17.61 4.54
C LYS A 253 -11.58 -18.44 4.68
N ARG A 254 -10.42 -17.80 4.52
CA ARG A 254 -9.11 -18.42 4.70
C ARG A 254 -8.16 -17.44 5.34
N MET A 255 -7.64 -17.79 6.52
CA MET A 255 -6.64 -17.00 7.23
C MET A 255 -5.33 -17.78 7.26
N THR A 256 -4.24 -17.17 6.81
CA THR A 256 -2.92 -17.81 6.79
C THR A 256 -1.91 -16.97 7.56
N TYR A 257 -1.31 -17.54 8.59
CA TYR A 257 -0.11 -16.99 9.22
C TYR A 257 1.12 -17.66 8.60
N ARG A 258 2.04 -16.86 8.08
CA ARG A 258 3.27 -17.36 7.48
C ARG A 258 4.47 -16.77 8.21
N THR A 259 5.52 -17.56 8.39
CA THR A 259 6.84 -17.03 8.71
C THR A 259 7.82 -17.36 7.62
N TRP A 260 8.81 -16.48 7.46
CA TRP A 260 9.87 -16.64 6.49
C TRP A 260 11.15 -16.03 7.03
N GLY A 261 12.28 -16.68 6.78
CA GLY A 261 13.57 -16.30 7.35
C GLY A 261 14.68 -17.27 6.98
N GLU A 262 15.86 -17.09 7.58
CA GLU A 262 17.03 -17.94 7.32
C GLU A 262 16.90 -19.35 7.92
N ALA A 263 16.13 -19.49 9.02
CA ALA A 263 16.09 -20.72 9.81
C ALA A 263 14.81 -21.55 9.62
N ASP A 264 13.68 -20.96 9.17
CA ASP A 264 12.43 -21.72 9.03
C ASP A 264 11.40 -21.03 8.11
N LYS A 265 10.52 -21.85 7.53
CA LYS A 265 9.31 -21.43 6.81
C LYS A 265 8.14 -22.24 7.33
N THR A 266 7.38 -21.66 8.26
CA THR A 266 6.13 -22.28 8.75
C THR A 266 4.92 -21.54 8.20
N GLU A 267 3.88 -22.31 7.89
CA GLU A 267 2.62 -21.79 7.36
C GLU A 267 1.47 -22.49 8.09
N THR A 268 0.60 -21.71 8.72
CA THR A 268 -0.58 -22.20 9.44
C THR A 268 -1.81 -21.56 8.81
N THR A 269 -2.73 -22.39 8.33
CA THR A 269 -3.96 -21.94 7.67
C THR A 269 -5.19 -22.37 8.46
N PHE A 270 -6.13 -21.45 8.61
CA PHE A 270 -7.42 -21.63 9.27
C PHE A 270 -8.54 -21.35 8.24
N THR A 271 -9.60 -22.14 8.30
CA THR A 271 -10.77 -22.09 7.39
C THR A 271 -12.06 -22.11 8.19
#